data_AF-A0A6G3BLC3-F1
#
_entry.id   AF-A0A6G3BLC3-F1
#
_cell.length_a   1.000
_cell.length_b   1.000
_cell.length_c   1.000
_cell.angle_alpha   90.00
_cell.angle_beta   90.00
_cell.angle_gamma   90.00
#
_symmetry.space_group_name_H-M   'P 1'
#
loop_
_entity.id
_entity.type
_entity.pdbx_description
1 polymer ?
#
loop_
_entity_poly.entity_id
_entity_poly.type
_entity_poly.pdbx_seq_one_letter_code
_entity_poly.pdbx_strand_id
1 'polypeptide(L)' 'MYRLRVNRLREIAAQHGDTSPAAIARRTGIAESSVYRILSGASQPDLNSALRLANAYEITVEELMEPMAVEAERVPA' A
#
# COMPACT_ATOMS: atom_id res chain seq x y z
N MET A 1 -3.08 -13.19 -5.58
CA MET A 1 -3.06 -11.73 -5.81
C MET A 1 -2.80 -11.06 -4.45
N TYR A 2 -2.24 -9.85 -4.38
CA TYR A 2 -2.02 -9.12 -3.12
C TYR A 2 -2.86 -7.85 -3.06
N ARG A 3 -3.21 -7.40 -1.85
CA ARG A 3 -3.98 -6.17 -1.59
C ARG A 3 -3.27 -5.31 -0.55
N LEU A 4 -3.28 -4.00 -0.77
CA LEU A 4 -2.81 -3.02 0.21
C LEU A 4 -3.74 -2.93 1.42
N ARG A 5 -3.14 -3.01 2.62
CA ARG A 5 -3.79 -2.66 3.89
C ARG A 5 -3.78 -1.15 4.09
N VAL A 6 -4.74 -0.45 3.49
CA VAL A 6 -4.76 1.02 3.47
C VAL A 6 -4.77 1.63 4.89
N ASN A 7 -5.52 1.04 5.82
CA ASN A 7 -5.54 1.54 7.20
C ASN A 7 -4.18 1.36 7.89
N ARG A 8 -3.50 0.24 7.63
CA ARG A 8 -2.15 -0.02 8.14
C ARG A 8 -1.15 1.01 7.59
N LEU A 9 -1.24 1.33 6.30
CA LEU A 9 -0.43 2.41 5.72
C LEU A 9 -0.67 3.75 6.42
N ARG A 10 -1.94 4.11 6.68
CA ARG A 10 -2.28 5.36 7.38
C ARG A 10 -1.72 5.40 8.80
N GLU A 11 -1.84 4.30 9.55
CA GLU A 11 -1.31 4.19 10.91
C GLU A 11 0.20 4.42 10.93
N ILE A 12 0.94 3.70 10.08
CA ILE A 12 2.40 3.79 10.01
C ILE A 12 2.84 5.17 9.51
N ALA A 13 2.17 5.72 8.50
CA ALA A 13 2.44 7.06 8.02
C ALA A 13 2.25 8.10 9.14
N ALA A 14 1.17 8.01 9.91
CA ALA A 14 0.89 8.90 11.02
C ALA A 14 1.94 8.80 12.15
N GLN A 15 2.45 7.59 12.44
CA GLN A 15 3.55 7.40 13.39
C GLN A 15 4.83 8.15 12.98
N HIS A 16 5.02 8.35 11.68
CA HIS A 16 6.13 9.12 11.11
C HIS A 16 5.79 10.60 10.86
N GLY A 17 4.64 11.08 11.32
CA GLY A 17 4.19 12.47 11.15
C GLY A 17 3.53 12.76 9.79
N ASP A 18 3.33 11.75 8.94
CA ASP A 18 2.72 11.93 7.62
C ASP A 18 1.20 11.74 7.70
N THR A 19 0.49 12.84 7.98
CA THR A 19 -0.98 12.83 8.14
C THR A 19 -1.74 13.24 6.87
N SER A 20 -1.04 13.47 5.75
CA SER A 20 -1.65 13.87 4.48
C SER A 20 -1.07 13.09 3.28
N PRO A 21 -1.83 12.92 2.18
CA PRO A 21 -1.31 12.30 0.95
C PRO A 21 -0.05 13.00 0.43
N ALA A 22 0.02 14.33 0.52
CA ALA A 22 1.18 15.12 0.12
C ALA A 22 2.43 14.79 0.95
N ALA A 23 2.28 14.56 2.26
CA ALA A 23 3.40 14.18 3.13
C ALA A 23 3.94 12.78 2.76
N ILE A 24 3.04 11.81 2.56
CA ILE A 24 3.39 10.46 2.10
C ILE A 24 4.09 10.53 0.74
N ALA A 25 3.57 11.33 -0.20
CA ALA A 25 4.17 11.52 -1.51
C ALA A 25 5.60 12.08 -1.43
N ARG A 26 5.82 13.11 -0.60
CA ARG A 26 7.15 13.70 -0.37
C ARG A 26 8.13 12.70 0.22
N ARG A 27 7.71 11.90 1.22
CA ARG A 27 8.59 10.91 1.85
C ARG A 27 8.95 9.75 0.92
N THR A 28 7.96 9.25 0.18
CA THR A 28 8.08 8.01 -0.61
C THR A 28 8.57 8.25 -2.05
N GLY A 29 8.52 9.49 -2.53
CA GLY A 29 8.80 9.82 -3.92
C GLY A 29 7.76 9.28 -4.91
N ILE A 30 6.58 8.86 -4.42
CA ILE A 30 5.45 8.47 -5.26
C ILE A 30 4.68 9.73 -5.65
N ALA A 31 4.21 9.81 -6.89
CA ALA A 31 3.39 10.93 -7.33
C ALA A 31 2.16 11.11 -6.44
N GLU A 32 1.88 12.34 -6.02
CA GLU A 32 0.80 12.64 -5.06
C GLU A 32 -0.57 12.15 -5.55
N SER A 33 -0.86 12.26 -6.86
CA SER A 33 -2.08 11.74 -7.46
C SER A 33 -2.19 10.21 -7.35
N SER A 34 -1.08 9.49 -7.42
CA SER A 34 -1.03 8.04 -7.20
C SER A 34 -1.25 7.72 -5.73
N VAL A 35 -0.61 8.45 -4.80
CA VAL A 35 -0.86 8.30 -3.35
C VAL A 35 -2.34 8.52 -3.03
N TYR A 36 -2.96 9.54 -3.61
CA TYR A 36 -4.40 9.80 -3.41
C TYR A 36 -5.27 8.61 -3.85
N ARG A 37 -5.04 8.07 -5.05
CA ARG A 37 -5.80 6.90 -5.55
C ARG A 37 -5.53 5.63 -4.73
N ILE A 38 -4.30 5.46 -4.25
CA ILE A 38 -3.93 4.35 -3.37
C ILE A 38 -4.70 4.44 -2.04
N LEU A 39 -4.69 5.61 -1.40
CA LEU A 39 -5.35 5.82 -0.11
C LEU A 39 -6.88 5.79 -0.22
N SER A 40 -7.46 6.19 -1.35
CA SER A 40 -8.90 6.05 -1.58
C SER A 40 -9.33 4.62 -1.95
N GLY A 41 -8.38 3.72 -2.21
CA GLY A 41 -8.64 2.37 -2.70
C GLY A 41 -9.03 2.32 -4.19
N ALA A 42 -8.97 3.45 -4.90
CA ALA A 42 -9.23 3.52 -6.34
C ALA A 42 -8.16 2.80 -7.19
N SER A 43 -6.95 2.58 -6.64
CA SER A 43 -5.92 1.78 -7.29
C SER A 43 -5.07 1.02 -6.26
N GLN A 44 -4.62 -0.17 -6.64
CA GLN A 44 -3.54 -0.85 -5.91
C GLN A 44 -2.19 -0.25 -6.28
N PRO A 45 -1.22 -0.16 -5.35
CA PRO A 45 0.15 0.15 -5.70
C PRO A 45 0.72 -0.96 -6.58
N ASP A 46 1.55 -0.58 -7.56
CA ASP A 46 2.43 -1.54 -8.21
C ASP A 46 3.56 -1.99 -7.27
N LEU A 47 4.35 -2.97 -7.69
CA LEU A 47 5.44 -3.51 -6.86
C LEU A 47 6.45 -2.41 -6.46
N ASN A 48 6.80 -1.51 -7.38
CA ASN A 48 7.74 -0.42 -7.09
C ASN A 48 7.19 0.54 -6.03
N SER A 49 5.91 0.91 -6.14
CA SER A 49 5.23 1.77 -5.16
C SER A 49 5.10 1.09 -3.81
N ALA A 50 4.77 -0.21 -3.78
CA ALA A 50 4.70 -0.98 -2.55
C ALA A 50 6.06 -1.06 -1.84
N LEU A 51 7.15 -1.32 -2.58
CA LEU A 51 8.50 -1.34 -2.03
C LEU A 51 8.97 0.04 -1.56
N ARG A 52 8.62 1.12 -2.28
CA ARG A 52 8.90 2.50 -1.84
C ARG A 52 8.18 2.85 -0.54
N LEU A 53 6.91 2.47 -0.41
CA LEU A 53 6.14 2.67 0.82
C LEU A 53 6.79 1.89 1.99
N ALA A 54 7.12 0.62 1.77
CA ALA A 54 7.74 -0.23 2.78
C ALA A 54 9.09 0.32 3.24
N ASN A 55 9.97 0.69 2.30
CA ASN A 55 11.29 1.25 2.60
C ASN A 55 11.21 2.60 3.32
N ALA A 56 10.34 3.51 2.86
CA ALA A 56 10.19 4.85 3.43
C ALA A 56 9.69 4.85 4.90
N TYR A 57 9.03 3.77 5.31
CA TYR A 57 8.47 3.60 6.64
C TYR A 57 9.14 2.47 7.44
N GLU A 58 10.28 1.95 6.96
CA GLU A 58 11.09 0.94 7.65
C GLU A 58 10.31 -0.32 8.04
N ILE A 59 9.38 -0.75 7.18
CA ILE A 59 8.59 -1.98 7.34
C ILE A 59 8.83 -2.95 6.19
N THR A 60 8.37 -4.19 6.36
CA THR A 60 8.35 -5.17 5.27
C THR A 60 7.17 -4.93 4.31
N VAL A 61 7.28 -5.40 3.07
CA VAL A 61 6.17 -5.29 2.10
C VAL A 61 5.01 -6.19 2.51
N GLU A 62 5.29 -7.30 3.20
CA GLU A 62 4.33 -8.23 3.79
C GLU A 62 3.54 -7.59 4.93
N GLU A 63 4.11 -6.64 5.68
CA GLU A 63 3.37 -5.83 6.65
C GLU A 63 2.39 -4.84 6.02
N LEU A 64 2.62 -4.48 4.76
CA LEU A 64 1.82 -3.50 4.02
C LEU A 64 0.77 -4.19 3.12
N MET A 65 1.13 -5.33 2.54
CA MET A 65 0.35 -6.05 1.54
C MET A 65 -0.11 -7.40 2.11
N GLU A 66 -1.37 -7.74 1.93
CA GLU A 66 -1.93 -9.03 2.34
C GLU A 66 -2.25 -9.92 1.12
N PRO A 67 -2.06 -11.24 1.21
CA PRO A 67 -2.49 -12.14 0.15
C PRO A 67 -4.02 -12.13 0.07
N MET A 68 -4.54 -11.89 -1.12
CA MET A 68 -5.93 -12.18 -1.43
C MET A 68 -6.06 -13.68 -1.64
N ALA A 69 -6.97 -14.30 -0.86
CA ALA A 69 -7.39 -15.66 -1.11
C ALA A 69 -7.89 -15.74 -2.55
N VAL A 70 -7.17 -16.50 -3.38
CA VAL A 70 -7.67 -16.88 -4.69
C VAL A 70 -8.57 -18.07 -4.38
N GLU A 71 -9.88 -17.90 -4.47
CA GLU A 71 -10.77 -19.06 -4.47
C GLU A 71 -10.31 -19.93 -5.63
N ALA A 72 -9.68 -21.06 -5.30
CA ALA A 72 -9.32 -22.04 -6.30
C ALA A 72 -10.65 -22.51 -6.90
N GLU A 73 -10.87 -22.15 -8.16
CA GLU A 73 -11.96 -22.67 -8.96
C GLU A 73 -11.89 -24.19 -8.85
N ARG A 74 -12.86 -24.79 -8.13
CA ARG A 74 -12.94 -26.24 -7.99
C ARG A 74 -13.15 -26.77 -9.40
N VAL A 75 -12.11 -27.35 -9.99
CA VAL A 75 -12.24 -28.10 -11.23
C VAL A 75 -13.17 -29.28 -10.89
N PRO A 76 -14.38 -29.36 -11.47
CA PRO A 76 -15.24 -30.52 -11.26
C PRO A 76 -14.54 -31.77 -11.81
N ALA A 77 -14.64 -32.85 -11.06
CA ALA A 77 -14.08 -34.16 -11.38
C ALA A 77 -14.70 -34.78 -12.64
#